data_AF-A0ABD5MX34-F1
#
_entry.id   AF-A0ABD5MX34-F1
#
_cell.length_a   1.000
_cell.length_b   1.000
_cell.length_c   1.000
_cell.angle_alpha   90.00
_cell.angle_beta   90.00
_cell.angle_gamma   90.00
#
_symmetry.space_group_name_H-M   'P 1'
#
loop_
_entity.id
_entity.type
_entity.pdbx_description
1 polymer ?
#
loop_
_entity_poly.entity_id
_entity_poly.type
_entity_poly.pdbx_seq_one_letter_code
_entity_poly.pdbx_strand_id
1 'polypeptide(L)'
;IDQIARIIAEFHSKIEHKCDAAKLGYDAKLDPIVEINWKENFDQTKPFIEKTISSEEFILIQKRIEYFIKNKNGLFKNRMLNGKVKYCHGDIHSGNIFVTDKIYIFDAIEFNDRIRYSDVTADIGFLAMDLEYKKRPELASFLIERYIEYSKDIELKELLSFYKCYRAYVRGKVVSFKLNDSNISNQEKREIKKEAKAYFNLAATYVEQF
;
A
#
# COMPACT_ATOMS: atom_id res chain seq x y z
N ILE A 1 -11.56 10.82 -12.07
CA ILE A 1 -10.18 10.65 -11.55
C ILE A 1 -9.60 11.97 -11.05
N ASP A 2 -9.56 13.04 -11.84
CA ASP A 2 -9.02 14.34 -11.38
C ASP A 2 -9.64 14.82 -10.04
N GLN A 3 -10.97 14.86 -9.96
CA GLN A 3 -11.67 15.24 -8.73
C GLN A 3 -11.34 14.33 -7.53
N ILE A 4 -11.10 13.03 -7.76
CA ILE A 4 -10.68 12.09 -6.72
C ILE A 4 -9.28 12.47 -6.22
N ALA A 5 -8.33 12.71 -7.13
CA ALA A 5 -6.99 13.16 -6.77
C ALA A 5 -7.01 14.45 -5.93
N ARG A 6 -7.88 15.41 -6.31
CA ARG A 6 -8.08 16.65 -5.56
C ARG A 6 -8.61 16.39 -4.15
N ILE A 7 -9.66 15.59 -4.01
CA ILE A 7 -10.25 15.25 -2.69
C ILE A 7 -9.21 14.60 -1.78
N ILE A 8 -8.42 13.65 -2.29
CA ILE A 8 -7.39 12.96 -1.51
C ILE A 8 -6.26 13.94 -1.12
N ALA A 9 -5.81 14.79 -2.05
CA ALA A 9 -4.78 15.79 -1.75
C ALA A 9 -5.24 16.81 -0.69
N GLU A 10 -6.49 17.29 -0.79
CA GLU A 10 -7.09 18.18 0.20
C GLU A 10 -7.22 17.50 1.56
N PHE A 11 -7.66 16.23 1.60
CA PHE A 11 -7.69 15.42 2.81
C PHE A 11 -6.30 15.35 3.45
N HIS A 12 -5.28 14.90 2.70
CA HIS A 12 -3.90 14.82 3.20
C HIS A 12 -3.33 16.18 3.66
N SER A 13 -3.76 17.29 3.07
CA SER A 13 -3.32 18.63 3.52
C SER A 13 -3.88 19.02 4.89
N LYS A 14 -5.06 18.52 5.26
CA LYS A 14 -5.80 18.90 6.48
C LYS A 14 -5.50 18.01 7.69
N ILE A 15 -5.00 16.79 7.48
CA ILE A 15 -4.74 15.83 8.56
C ILE A 15 -3.46 16.19 9.33
N GLU A 16 -3.51 15.94 10.64
CA GLU A 16 -2.39 16.08 11.55
C GLU A 16 -1.21 15.15 11.23
N HIS A 17 0.00 15.68 11.37
CA HIS A 17 1.26 14.96 11.19
C HIS A 17 1.91 14.55 12.53
N LYS A 18 1.27 14.83 13.67
CA LYS A 18 1.86 14.54 14.98
C LYS A 18 1.83 13.03 15.24
N CYS A 19 3.01 12.46 15.41
CA CYS A 19 3.20 11.08 15.83
C CYS A 19 2.89 10.94 17.33
N ASP A 20 1.90 10.14 17.70
CA ASP A 20 1.73 9.69 19.09
C ASP A 20 2.50 8.38 19.27
N ALA A 21 3.79 8.49 19.61
CA ALA A 21 4.68 7.34 19.78
C ALA A 21 4.17 6.36 20.86
N ALA A 22 3.48 6.86 21.89
CA ALA A 22 2.89 6.05 22.94
C ALA A 22 1.71 5.21 22.43
N LYS A 23 0.84 5.79 21.58
CA LYS A 23 -0.25 5.04 20.92
C LYS A 23 0.24 4.01 19.91
N LEU A 24 1.33 4.31 19.23
CA LEU A 24 1.88 3.42 18.21
C LEU A 24 2.69 2.24 18.80
N GLY A 25 2.88 2.20 20.13
CA GLY A 25 3.53 1.10 20.82
C GLY A 25 5.04 1.02 20.59
N TYR A 26 5.66 2.16 20.28
CA TYR A 26 7.09 2.22 19.99
C TYR A 26 7.89 2.79 21.14
N ASP A 27 8.90 2.03 21.59
CA ASP A 27 10.06 2.64 22.20
C ASP A 27 10.73 3.51 21.12
N ALA A 28 11.12 4.73 21.45
CA ALA A 28 11.76 5.69 20.51
C ALA A 28 13.11 5.20 19.93
N LYS A 29 13.44 3.92 20.10
CA LYS A 29 14.61 3.21 19.61
C LYS A 29 14.26 2.37 18.36
N LEU A 30 14.37 3.04 17.22
CA LEU A 30 15.18 2.63 16.06
C LEU A 30 14.62 1.82 14.88
N ASP A 31 13.38 1.32 14.85
CA ASP A 31 12.84 0.72 13.61
C ASP A 31 11.73 1.58 12.97
N PRO A 32 11.83 1.94 11.67
CA PRO A 32 10.78 2.67 10.98
C PRO A 32 9.55 1.75 10.80
N ILE A 33 8.35 2.30 11.03
CA ILE A 33 7.03 1.63 10.90
C ILE A 33 6.92 0.81 9.59
N VAL A 34 7.54 1.30 8.53
CA VAL A 34 7.62 0.65 7.21
C VAL A 34 8.25 -0.74 7.28
N GLU A 35 9.36 -0.89 8.00
CA GLU A 35 10.09 -2.16 8.13
C GLU A 35 9.30 -3.19 8.92
N ILE A 36 8.67 -2.77 10.01
CA ILE A 36 7.79 -3.62 10.83
C ILE A 36 6.61 -4.13 10.00
N ASN A 37 5.95 -3.23 9.26
CA ASN A 37 4.82 -3.59 8.42
C ASN A 37 5.25 -4.60 7.32
N TRP A 38 6.41 -4.42 6.69
CA TRP A 38 6.92 -5.37 5.71
C TRP A 38 7.27 -6.72 6.33
N LYS A 39 7.99 -6.73 7.46
CA LYS A 39 8.34 -7.95 8.18
C LYS A 39 7.10 -8.78 8.52
N GLU A 40 6.06 -8.13 9.06
CA GLU A 40 4.80 -8.82 9.36
C GLU A 40 4.10 -9.35 8.11
N ASN A 41 4.09 -8.59 7.02
CA ASN A 41 3.54 -9.07 5.75
C ASN A 41 4.28 -10.32 5.25
N PHE A 42 5.61 -10.35 5.33
CA PHE A 42 6.40 -11.53 4.96
C PHE A 42 6.11 -12.71 5.89
N ASP A 43 6.13 -12.49 7.20
CA ASP A 43 5.87 -13.53 8.20
C ASP A 43 4.48 -14.17 8.02
N GLN A 44 3.46 -13.35 7.79
CA GLN A 44 2.09 -13.81 7.56
C GLN A 44 1.91 -14.50 6.20
N THR A 45 2.79 -14.25 5.23
CA THR A 45 2.71 -14.85 3.88
C THR A 45 3.40 -16.22 3.82
N LYS A 46 4.33 -16.53 4.74
CA LYS A 46 5.05 -17.82 4.81
C LYS A 46 4.16 -19.06 4.63
N PRO A 47 2.97 -19.19 5.26
CA PRO A 47 2.10 -20.35 5.10
C PRO A 47 1.51 -20.54 3.69
N PHE A 48 1.63 -19.53 2.82
CA PHE A 48 1.06 -19.48 1.48
C PHE A 48 2.10 -19.56 0.36
N ILE A 49 3.39 -19.68 0.70
CA ILE A 49 4.45 -20.02 -0.25
C ILE A 49 4.11 -21.38 -0.88
N GLU A 50 4.32 -21.50 -2.19
CA GLU A 50 3.89 -22.60 -3.07
C GLU A 50 2.36 -22.81 -3.19
N LYS A 51 1.54 -21.98 -2.54
CA LYS A 51 0.07 -22.00 -2.68
C LYS A 51 -0.43 -20.86 -3.55
N THR A 52 0.03 -19.64 -3.25
CA THR A 52 -0.39 -18.39 -3.91
C THR A 52 0.75 -17.52 -4.36
N ILE A 53 1.97 -17.76 -3.88
CA ILE A 53 3.20 -17.08 -4.30
C ILE A 53 4.29 -18.15 -4.41
N SER A 54 5.14 -18.09 -5.44
CA SER A 54 6.30 -18.99 -5.53
C SER A 54 7.39 -18.61 -4.53
N SER A 55 8.23 -19.56 -4.14
CA SER A 55 9.40 -19.28 -3.29
C SER A 55 10.34 -18.27 -3.96
N GLU A 56 10.51 -18.34 -5.27
CA GLU A 56 11.33 -17.44 -6.06
C GLU A 56 10.80 -15.99 -6.00
N GLU A 57 9.50 -15.78 -6.24
CA GLU A 57 8.88 -14.45 -6.15
C GLU A 57 8.93 -13.91 -4.72
N PHE A 58 8.67 -14.74 -3.71
CA PHE A 58 8.73 -14.33 -2.30
C PHE A 58 10.14 -13.83 -1.95
N ILE A 59 11.18 -14.60 -2.29
CA ILE A 59 12.58 -14.25 -2.01
C ILE A 59 13.00 -13.01 -2.80
N LEU A 60 12.59 -12.89 -4.07
CA LEU A 60 12.88 -11.73 -4.91
C LEU A 60 12.33 -10.45 -4.29
N ILE A 61 11.02 -10.44 -3.97
CA ILE A 61 10.35 -9.28 -3.39
C ILE A 61 10.99 -8.95 -2.04
N GLN A 62 11.20 -9.95 -1.17
CA GLN A 62 11.80 -9.74 0.14
C GLN A 62 13.16 -9.05 0.04
N LYS A 63 14.09 -9.60 -0.76
CA LYS A 63 15.43 -9.03 -0.94
C LYS A 63 15.39 -7.61 -1.48
N ARG A 64 14.51 -7.32 -2.45
CA ARG A 64 14.36 -6.00 -3.04
C ARG A 64 13.82 -4.97 -2.05
N ILE A 65 12.83 -5.35 -1.25
CA ILE A 65 12.26 -4.48 -0.21
C ILE A 65 13.29 -4.18 0.87
N GLU A 66 13.99 -5.21 1.39
CA GLU A 66 15.04 -5.04 2.40
C GLU A 66 16.18 -4.13 1.88
N TYR A 67 16.60 -4.34 0.62
CA TYR A 67 17.58 -3.48 -0.03
C TYR A 67 17.08 -2.03 -0.15
N PHE A 68 15.85 -1.83 -0.62
CA PHE A 68 15.30 -0.48 -0.80
C PHE A 68 15.17 0.27 0.53
N ILE A 69 14.64 -0.37 1.58
CA ILE A 69 14.50 0.24 2.91
C ILE A 69 15.86 0.66 3.46
N LYS A 70 16.88 -0.21 3.33
CA LYS A 70 18.24 0.09 3.78
C LYS A 70 18.85 1.28 3.05
N ASN A 71 18.71 1.35 1.72
CA ASN A 71 19.34 2.38 0.90
C ASN A 71 18.56 3.71 0.87
N LYS A 72 17.24 3.69 1.07
CA LYS A 72 16.37 4.87 1.08
C LYS A 72 15.98 5.33 2.48
N ASN A 73 16.69 4.88 3.53
CA ASN A 73 16.44 5.29 4.92
C ASN A 73 16.39 6.82 5.10
N GLY A 74 17.31 7.54 4.46
CA GLY A 74 17.34 9.01 4.47
C GLY A 74 16.09 9.65 3.87
N LEU A 75 15.54 9.06 2.80
CA LEU A 75 14.31 9.51 2.16
C LEU A 75 13.10 9.31 3.10
N PHE A 76 12.93 8.14 3.71
CA PHE A 76 11.84 7.92 4.67
C PHE A 76 11.91 8.90 5.86
N LYS A 77 13.11 9.16 6.38
CA LYS A 77 13.33 10.17 7.42
C LYS A 77 12.96 11.58 6.94
N ASN A 78 13.40 11.96 5.74
CA ASN A 78 13.08 13.26 5.15
C ASN A 78 11.56 13.45 5.02
N ARG A 79 10.86 12.41 4.56
CA ARG A 79 9.40 12.45 4.43
C ARG A 79 8.68 12.59 5.77
N MET A 80 9.15 11.90 6.80
CA MET A 80 8.64 12.09 8.15
C MET A 80 8.87 13.54 8.66
N LEU A 81 10.09 14.07 8.50
CA LEU A 81 10.43 15.43 8.93
C LEU A 81 9.64 16.51 8.18
N ASN A 82 9.34 16.27 6.90
CA ASN A 82 8.53 17.18 6.07
C ASN A 82 7.02 16.94 6.21
N GLY A 83 6.58 16.21 7.24
CA GLY A 83 5.16 16.02 7.55
C GLY A 83 4.39 15.23 6.49
N LYS A 84 5.07 14.36 5.73
CA LYS A 84 4.43 13.46 4.74
C LYS A 84 3.91 12.17 5.36
N VAL A 85 4.36 11.84 6.57
CA VAL A 85 3.83 10.74 7.37
C VAL A 85 2.74 11.28 8.29
N LYS A 86 1.52 10.75 8.17
CA LYS A 86 0.31 11.25 8.82
C LYS A 86 -0.68 10.12 9.10
N TYR A 87 -1.74 10.40 9.86
CA TYR A 87 -2.89 9.49 10.01
C TYR A 87 -3.75 9.45 8.74
N CYS A 88 -3.25 8.77 7.71
CA CYS A 88 -3.89 8.64 6.41
C CYS A 88 -5.16 7.76 6.47
N HIS A 89 -5.89 7.65 5.36
CA HIS A 89 -7.09 6.82 5.26
C HIS A 89 -6.74 5.33 5.37
N GLY A 90 -5.64 4.92 4.76
CA GLY A 90 -5.05 3.59 4.90
C GLY A 90 -5.64 2.51 4.00
N ASP A 91 -6.73 2.79 3.27
CA ASP A 91 -7.47 1.82 2.44
C ASP A 91 -8.15 2.45 1.20
N ILE A 92 -7.49 3.41 0.55
CA ILE A 92 -8.05 4.05 -0.66
C ILE A 92 -7.84 3.16 -1.89
N HIS A 93 -8.82 2.32 -2.20
CA HIS A 93 -8.93 1.61 -3.47
C HIS A 93 -10.29 1.88 -4.13
N SER A 94 -10.46 1.58 -5.43
CA SER A 94 -11.68 1.97 -6.17
C SER A 94 -12.97 1.32 -5.64
N GLY A 95 -12.85 0.19 -4.94
CA GLY A 95 -13.97 -0.45 -4.22
C GLY A 95 -14.54 0.39 -3.06
N ASN A 96 -13.73 1.30 -2.50
CA ASN A 96 -14.11 2.20 -1.41
C ASN A 96 -14.42 3.62 -1.92
N ILE A 97 -14.68 3.77 -3.23
CA ILE A 97 -15.01 5.04 -3.87
C ILE A 97 -16.36 4.92 -4.55
N PHE A 98 -17.33 5.71 -4.10
CA PHE A 98 -18.66 5.79 -4.70
C PHE A 98 -18.84 7.11 -5.44
N VAL A 99 -19.21 7.05 -6.72
CA VAL A 99 -19.37 8.21 -7.59
C VAL A 99 -20.85 8.37 -7.95
N THR A 100 -21.45 9.45 -7.47
CA THR A 100 -22.87 9.79 -7.67
C THR A 100 -23.02 11.27 -8.02
N ASP A 101 -23.91 12.00 -7.35
CA ASP A 101 -23.98 13.47 -7.38
C ASP A 101 -22.69 14.09 -6.83
N LYS A 102 -22.03 13.40 -5.90
CA LYS A 102 -20.68 13.68 -5.44
C LYS A 102 -19.85 12.40 -5.28
N ILE A 103 -18.57 12.60 -4.97
CA ILE A 103 -17.60 11.52 -4.75
C ILE A 103 -17.48 11.28 -3.25
N TYR A 104 -17.70 10.04 -2.85
CA TYR A 104 -17.50 9.56 -1.49
C TYR A 104 -16.32 8.61 -1.46
N ILE A 105 -15.40 8.84 -0.53
CA ILE A 105 -14.30 7.91 -0.19
C ILE A 105 -14.57 7.50 1.26
N PHE A 106 -14.74 6.21 1.51
CA PHE A 106 -15.21 5.69 2.80
C PHE A 106 -14.40 4.45 3.22
N ASP A 107 -14.72 3.90 4.39
CA ASP A 107 -14.06 2.73 4.97
C ASP A 107 -12.57 2.99 5.27
N ALA A 108 -12.30 4.11 5.94
CA ALA A 108 -10.98 4.37 6.48
C ALA A 108 -10.65 3.36 7.57
N ILE A 109 -9.40 2.91 7.61
CA ILE A 109 -8.93 2.07 8.72
C ILE A 109 -8.95 2.96 9.97
N GLU A 110 -9.75 2.60 10.98
CA GLU A 110 -9.83 3.36 12.25
C GLU A 110 -9.30 2.55 13.44
N PHE A 111 -9.19 1.23 13.30
CA PHE A 111 -8.91 0.31 14.39
C PHE A 111 -7.40 0.03 14.62
N ASN A 112 -6.53 0.48 13.71
CA ASN A 112 -5.09 0.20 13.79
C ASN A 112 -4.26 1.44 13.45
N ASP A 113 -3.86 2.18 14.48
CA ASP A 113 -3.09 3.42 14.33
C ASP A 113 -1.75 3.22 13.61
N ARG A 114 -1.11 2.04 13.71
CA ARG A 114 0.13 1.75 12.99
C ARG A 114 -0.08 1.66 11.48
N ILE A 115 -1.21 1.12 11.04
CA ILE A 115 -1.53 1.02 9.62
C ILE A 115 -1.95 2.40 9.07
N ARG A 116 -2.63 3.21 9.90
CA ARG A 116 -3.06 4.57 9.55
C ARG A 116 -1.90 5.54 9.46
N TYR A 117 -1.00 5.50 10.44
CA TYR A 117 0.15 6.39 10.51
C TYR A 117 1.20 5.97 9.48
N SER A 118 1.08 6.56 8.29
CA SER A 118 1.80 6.15 7.09
C SER A 118 2.12 7.35 6.20
N ASP A 119 3.05 7.17 5.26
CA ASP A 119 3.32 8.17 4.24
C ASP A 119 2.09 8.35 3.35
N VAL A 120 1.72 9.58 3.02
CA VAL A 120 0.63 9.89 2.08
C VAL A 120 0.79 9.21 0.71
N THR A 121 2.03 8.89 0.32
CA THR A 121 2.35 8.10 -0.88
C THR A 121 1.80 6.68 -0.79
N ALA A 122 1.74 6.09 0.41
CA ALA A 122 1.17 4.76 0.66
C ALA A 122 -0.34 4.72 0.42
N ASP A 123 -1.03 5.84 0.64
CA ASP A 123 -2.47 5.97 0.46
C ASP A 123 -2.82 6.17 -1.02
N ILE A 124 -2.23 7.17 -1.68
CA ILE A 124 -2.47 7.41 -3.11
C ILE A 124 -1.93 6.27 -3.99
N GLY A 125 -0.82 5.65 -3.57
CA GLY A 125 -0.23 4.50 -4.24
C GLY A 125 -1.16 3.27 -4.22
N PHE A 126 -2.05 3.16 -3.23
CA PHE A 126 -3.03 2.09 -3.21
C PHE A 126 -4.03 2.24 -4.36
N LEU A 127 -4.62 3.42 -4.52
CA LEU A 127 -5.57 3.64 -5.61
C LEU A 127 -4.90 3.49 -6.98
N ALA A 128 -3.66 3.97 -7.12
CA ALA A 128 -2.90 3.78 -8.36
C ALA A 128 -2.64 2.29 -8.66
N MET A 129 -2.22 1.50 -7.66
CA MET A 129 -2.02 0.06 -7.79
C MET A 129 -3.31 -0.66 -8.16
N ASP A 130 -4.43 -0.31 -7.52
CA ASP A 130 -5.75 -0.92 -7.80
C ASP A 130 -6.24 -0.62 -9.21
N LEU A 131 -6.02 0.60 -9.72
CA LEU A 131 -6.31 0.95 -11.12
C LEU A 131 -5.44 0.14 -12.09
N GLU A 132 -4.15 -0.03 -11.80
CA GLU A 132 -3.24 -0.86 -12.60
C GLU A 132 -3.66 -2.34 -12.58
N TYR A 133 -4.03 -2.88 -11.41
CA TYR A 133 -4.60 -4.22 -11.28
C TYR A 133 -5.88 -4.40 -12.12
N LYS A 134 -6.72 -3.36 -12.18
CA LYS A 134 -7.93 -3.31 -13.01
C LYS A 134 -7.66 -3.00 -14.49
N LYS A 135 -6.39 -3.06 -14.93
CA LYS A 135 -5.95 -2.81 -16.32
C LYS A 135 -6.30 -1.40 -16.81
N ARG A 136 -6.16 -0.40 -15.94
CA ARG A 136 -6.34 1.03 -16.23
C ARG A 136 -5.07 1.85 -15.90
N PRO A 137 -3.89 1.50 -16.45
CA PRO A 137 -2.64 2.20 -16.14
C PRO A 137 -2.69 3.69 -16.51
N GLU A 138 -3.42 4.06 -17.56
CA GLU A 138 -3.61 5.45 -17.97
C GLU A 138 -4.32 6.29 -16.88
N LEU A 139 -5.30 5.69 -16.19
CA LEU A 139 -6.00 6.35 -15.10
C LEU A 139 -5.11 6.44 -13.85
N ALA A 140 -4.26 5.43 -13.60
CA ALA A 140 -3.31 5.46 -12.50
C ALA A 140 -2.25 6.56 -12.71
N SER A 141 -1.68 6.66 -13.92
CA SER A 141 -0.74 7.74 -14.26
C SER A 141 -1.38 9.12 -14.12
N PHE A 142 -2.59 9.30 -14.65
CA PHE A 142 -3.32 10.56 -14.54
C PHE A 142 -3.67 10.90 -13.08
N LEU A 143 -4.08 9.92 -12.28
CA LEU A 143 -4.33 10.11 -10.84
C LEU A 143 -3.09 10.69 -10.13
N ILE A 144 -1.93 10.08 -10.36
CA ILE A 144 -0.67 10.49 -9.72
C ILE A 144 -0.25 11.88 -10.19
N GLU A 145 -0.35 12.16 -11.48
CA GLU A 145 -0.04 13.49 -12.03
C GLU A 145 -0.90 14.58 -11.37
N ARG A 146 -2.22 14.39 -11.34
CA ARG A 146 -3.15 15.33 -10.70
C ARG A 146 -2.87 15.46 -9.20
N TYR A 147 -2.61 14.36 -8.51
CA TYR A 147 -2.30 14.39 -7.08
C TYR A 147 -1.02 15.19 -6.80
N ILE A 148 0.04 15.01 -7.60
CA ILE A 148 1.28 15.81 -7.47
C ILE A 148 1.00 17.29 -7.72
N GLU A 149 0.17 17.62 -8.71
CA GLU A 149 -0.18 19.03 -8.97
C GLU A 149 -0.90 19.69 -7.80
N TYR A 150 -1.85 19.00 -7.17
CA TYR A 150 -2.61 19.55 -6.04
C TYR A 150 -1.79 19.55 -4.73
N SER A 151 -1.04 18.48 -4.46
CA SER A 151 -0.28 18.33 -3.21
C SER A 151 1.11 18.97 -3.23
N LYS A 152 1.62 19.31 -4.43
CA LYS A 152 3.00 19.76 -4.70
C LYS A 152 4.09 18.78 -4.27
N ASP A 153 3.74 17.50 -4.05
CA ASP A 153 4.64 16.48 -3.53
C ASP A 153 5.36 15.72 -4.64
N ILE A 154 6.39 16.34 -5.22
CA ILE A 154 7.12 15.74 -6.34
C ILE A 154 7.95 14.52 -5.89
N GLU A 155 8.48 14.56 -4.66
CA GLU A 155 9.34 13.51 -4.08
C GLU A 155 8.59 12.18 -3.90
N LEU A 156 7.24 12.17 -3.89
CA LEU A 156 6.45 10.93 -3.83
C LEU A 156 6.82 9.95 -4.95
N LYS A 157 7.28 10.45 -6.11
CA LYS A 157 7.70 9.62 -7.24
C LYS A 157 8.81 8.63 -6.87
N GLU A 158 9.68 8.99 -5.92
CA GLU A 158 10.77 8.11 -5.46
C GLU A 158 10.28 6.92 -4.63
N LEU A 159 9.09 7.03 -4.01
CA LEU A 159 8.51 5.97 -3.17
C LEU A 159 7.28 5.31 -3.81
N LEU A 160 6.82 5.81 -4.95
CA LEU A 160 5.55 5.40 -5.53
C LEU A 160 5.53 3.90 -5.86
N SER A 161 6.52 3.41 -6.61
CA SER A 161 6.57 1.97 -6.95
C SER A 161 6.78 1.09 -5.72
N PHE A 162 7.54 1.55 -4.73
CA PHE A 162 7.68 0.87 -3.44
C PHE A 162 6.34 0.71 -2.72
N TYR A 163 5.54 1.77 -2.65
CA TYR A 163 4.24 1.71 -1.98
C TYR A 163 3.16 1.00 -2.81
N LYS A 164 3.20 1.06 -4.15
CA LYS A 164 2.37 0.19 -4.99
C LYS A 164 2.71 -1.28 -4.76
N CYS A 165 4.00 -1.63 -4.68
CA CYS A 165 4.45 -2.96 -4.30
C CYS A 165 3.90 -3.40 -2.94
N TYR A 166 4.01 -2.53 -1.92
CA TYR A 166 3.44 -2.78 -0.60
C TYR A 166 1.95 -3.12 -0.67
N ARG A 167 1.16 -2.30 -1.38
CA ARG A 167 -0.29 -2.50 -1.47
C ARG A 167 -0.65 -3.75 -2.27
N ALA A 168 0.01 -4.01 -3.39
CA ALA A 168 -0.19 -5.24 -4.16
C ALA A 168 0.12 -6.48 -3.30
N TYR A 169 1.24 -6.46 -2.58
CA TYR A 169 1.63 -7.57 -1.69
C TYR A 169 0.61 -7.79 -0.56
N VAL A 170 0.15 -6.70 0.09
CA VAL A 170 -0.89 -6.76 1.13
C VAL A 170 -2.19 -7.37 0.57
N ARG A 171 -2.63 -6.96 -0.63
CA ARG A 171 -3.82 -7.55 -1.28
C ARG A 171 -3.62 -9.03 -1.56
N GLY A 172 -2.48 -9.43 -2.12
CA GLY A 172 -2.12 -10.82 -2.35
C GLY A 172 -2.23 -11.66 -1.07
N LYS A 173 -1.59 -11.19 0.01
CA LYS A 173 -1.64 -11.81 1.34
C LYS A 173 -3.07 -11.93 1.89
N VAL A 174 -3.84 -10.85 1.88
CA VAL A 174 -5.21 -10.82 2.41
C VAL A 174 -6.12 -11.77 1.62
N VAL A 175 -5.99 -11.82 0.30
CA VAL A 175 -6.72 -12.79 -0.53
C VAL A 175 -6.28 -14.22 -0.16
N SER A 176 -4.99 -14.47 0.05
CA SER A 176 -4.49 -15.80 0.46
C SER A 176 -5.07 -16.29 1.79
N PHE A 177 -5.33 -15.39 2.76
CA PHE A 177 -5.96 -15.79 4.03
C PHE A 177 -7.32 -16.46 3.86
N LYS A 178 -8.06 -16.15 2.79
CA LYS A 178 -9.35 -16.81 2.49
C LYS A 178 -9.19 -18.33 2.29
N LEU A 179 -8.00 -18.82 1.92
CA LEU A 179 -7.73 -20.26 1.79
C LEU A 179 -7.75 -21.01 3.11
N ASN A 180 -7.69 -20.32 4.25
CA ASN A 180 -7.79 -20.94 5.57
C ASN A 180 -9.24 -21.25 5.97
N ASP A 181 -10.22 -20.72 5.25
CA ASP A 181 -11.62 -21.08 5.48
C ASP A 181 -11.87 -22.51 4.99
N SER A 182 -12.38 -23.38 5.86
CA SER A 182 -12.70 -24.77 5.51
C SER A 182 -14.00 -24.89 4.72
N ASN A 183 -14.84 -23.85 4.68
CA ASN A 183 -16.17 -23.87 4.08
C ASN A 183 -16.19 -23.50 2.58
N ILE A 184 -15.06 -23.05 2.02
CA ILE A 184 -14.99 -22.68 0.60
C ILE A 184 -14.82 -23.91 -0.31
N SER A 185 -15.54 -23.91 -1.42
CA SER A 185 -15.49 -24.95 -2.44
C SER A 185 -14.13 -25.01 -3.15
N ASN A 186 -13.87 -26.11 -3.85
CA ASN A 186 -12.66 -26.25 -4.67
C ASN A 186 -12.60 -25.22 -5.80
N GLN A 187 -13.74 -24.76 -6.30
CA GLN A 187 -13.81 -23.71 -7.33
C GLN A 187 -13.39 -22.37 -6.73
N GLU A 188 -13.95 -21.98 -5.59
CA GLU A 188 -13.57 -20.76 -4.87
C GLU A 188 -12.07 -20.77 -4.50
N LYS A 189 -11.53 -21.92 -4.07
CA LYS A 189 -10.08 -22.06 -3.81
C LYS A 189 -9.22 -21.77 -5.05
N ARG A 190 -9.67 -22.17 -6.25
CA ARG A 190 -8.95 -21.88 -7.50
C ARG A 190 -9.00 -20.39 -7.85
N GLU A 191 -10.14 -19.76 -7.66
CA GLU A 191 -10.33 -18.32 -7.91
C GLU A 191 -9.51 -17.47 -6.94
N ILE A 192 -9.54 -17.79 -5.65
CA ILE A 192 -8.71 -17.15 -4.63
C ILE A 192 -7.22 -17.28 -4.97
N LYS A 193 -6.75 -18.48 -5.35
CA LYS A 193 -5.36 -18.68 -5.76
C LYS A 193 -4.99 -17.84 -6.99
N LYS A 194 -5.88 -17.76 -7.98
CA LYS A 194 -5.67 -16.98 -9.20
C LYS A 194 -5.59 -15.48 -8.88
N GLU A 195 -6.51 -14.98 -8.05
CA GLU A 195 -6.56 -13.58 -7.63
C GLU A 195 -5.31 -13.20 -6.82
N ALA A 196 -4.95 -14.00 -5.81
CA ALA A 196 -3.75 -13.77 -5.00
C ALA A 196 -2.47 -13.76 -5.84
N LYS A 197 -2.31 -14.75 -6.73
CA LYS A 197 -1.18 -14.80 -7.69
C LYS A 197 -1.11 -13.53 -8.52
N ALA A 198 -2.23 -13.04 -9.06
CA ALA A 198 -2.23 -11.82 -9.86
C ALA A 198 -1.70 -10.60 -9.08
N TYR A 199 -2.02 -10.49 -7.79
CA TYR A 199 -1.48 -9.42 -6.94
C TYR A 199 0.01 -9.60 -6.64
N PHE A 200 0.48 -10.82 -6.36
CA PHE A 200 1.91 -11.06 -6.13
C PHE A 200 2.73 -10.85 -7.40
N ASN A 201 2.23 -11.25 -8.56
CA ASN A 201 2.85 -10.95 -9.86
C ASN A 201 2.93 -9.43 -10.05
N LEU A 202 1.87 -8.69 -9.75
CA LEU A 202 1.88 -7.23 -9.83
C LEU A 202 2.93 -6.62 -8.87
N ALA A 203 3.02 -7.11 -7.63
CA ALA A 203 4.07 -6.71 -6.70
C ALA A 203 5.49 -6.98 -7.27
N ALA A 204 5.70 -8.14 -7.89
CA ALA A 204 6.97 -8.49 -8.53
C ALA A 204 7.33 -7.52 -9.67
N THR A 205 6.36 -7.06 -10.47
CA THR A 205 6.63 -6.06 -11.53
C THR A 205 7.06 -4.69 -10.99
N TYR A 206 6.67 -4.33 -9.76
CA TYR A 206 7.08 -3.07 -9.16
C TYR A 206 8.49 -3.12 -8.58
N VAL A 207 8.95 -4.26 -8.06
CA VAL A 207 10.31 -4.39 -7.52
C VAL A 207 11.39 -4.33 -8.61
N GLU A 208 11.02 -4.44 -9.89
CA GLU A 208 11.91 -4.19 -11.02
C GLU A 208 12.17 -2.69 -11.26
N GLN A 209 11.35 -1.82 -10.66
CA GLN A 209 11.40 -0.37 -10.86
C GLN A 209 12.23 0.35 -9.79
N PHE A 210 12.82 -0.39 -8.82
CA PHE A 210 13.63 0.18 -7.75
C PHE A 210 14.70 -0.77 -7.16
#